data_AF-A0A409YVR5-F1
#
_entry.id   AF-A0A409YVR5-F1
#
_cell.length_a   1.000
_cell.length_b   1.000
_cell.length_c   1.000
_cell.angle_alpha   90.00
_cell.angle_beta   90.00
_cell.angle_gamma   90.00
#
_symmetry.space_group_name_H-M   'P 1'
#
loop_
_entity.id
_entity.type
_entity.pdbx_description
1 polymer ?
#
loop_
_entity_poly.entity_id
_entity_poly.type
_entity_poly.pdbx_seq_one_letter_code
_entity_poly.pdbx_strand_id
1 'polypeptide(L)'
;MSLADEMAVIIVDSSSIDFSLQGDWKKGGIEGESTLWWWPYLNTTWDSVDRLGNFTLTFEGFDATIVGGGPLPPYSTYPDSIITIDPDASDALSVPVIASNDPPYYLPWYKTPPLAYGAHRLQMTHCVQILLDYALITV
;
A
#
# COMPACT_ATOMS: atom_id res chain seq x y z
N MET A 1 9.92 31.57 -8.35
CA MET A 1 9.51 30.80 -9.54
C MET A 1 8.98 29.50 -8.97
N SER A 2 7.66 29.36 -8.78
CA SER A 2 7.09 28.15 -8.20
C SER A 2 7.08 27.08 -9.28
N LEU A 3 7.92 26.06 -9.12
CA LEU A 3 7.64 24.78 -9.76
C LEU A 3 6.28 24.35 -9.19
N ALA A 4 5.30 24.19 -10.08
CA ALA A 4 4.09 23.50 -9.69
C ALA A 4 4.53 22.08 -9.31
N ASP A 5 4.20 21.61 -8.12
CA ASP A 5 4.48 20.23 -7.69
C ASP A 5 3.99 19.29 -8.80
N GLU A 6 4.89 18.53 -9.40
CA GLU A 6 4.52 17.60 -10.46
C GLU A 6 4.02 16.32 -9.79
N MET A 7 2.83 15.85 -10.17
CA MET A 7 2.30 14.59 -9.65
C MET A 7 2.63 13.45 -10.61
N ALA A 8 3.40 12.48 -10.16
CA ALA A 8 3.60 11.21 -10.85
C ALA A 8 2.61 10.15 -10.33
N VAL A 9 2.14 9.29 -11.21
CA VAL A 9 1.27 8.15 -10.85
C VAL A 9 2.06 6.88 -11.07
N ILE A 10 2.30 6.12 -9.99
CA ILE A 10 2.83 4.76 -10.08
C ILE A 10 1.65 3.81 -10.03
N ILE A 11 1.38 3.15 -11.16
CA ILE A 11 0.41 2.05 -11.21
C ILE A 11 1.04 0.87 -10.47
N VAL A 12 0.31 0.33 -9.49
CA VAL A 12 0.76 -0.84 -8.74
C VAL A 12 0.60 -2.06 -9.64
N ASP A 13 1.67 -2.42 -10.35
CA ASP A 13 1.75 -3.67 -11.11
C ASP A 13 2.95 -4.49 -10.64
N SER A 14 2.75 -5.78 -10.36
CA SER A 14 3.81 -6.70 -9.94
C SER A 14 4.87 -6.96 -11.02
N SER A 15 4.65 -6.49 -12.26
CA SER A 15 5.67 -6.43 -13.30
C SER A 15 6.50 -5.14 -13.28
N SER A 16 6.13 -4.16 -12.45
CA SER A 16 6.93 -2.95 -12.23
C SER A 16 8.14 -3.28 -11.37
N ILE A 17 9.29 -2.66 -11.67
CA ILE A 17 10.47 -2.75 -10.81
C ILE A 17 10.25 -2.03 -9.47
N ASP A 18 9.36 -1.04 -9.48
CA ASP A 18 9.11 -0.16 -8.34
C ASP A 18 8.15 -0.76 -7.31
N PHE A 19 7.59 -1.93 -7.61
CA PHE A 19 6.57 -2.54 -6.77
C PHE A 19 6.75 -4.05 -6.64
N SER A 20 6.68 -4.56 -5.41
CA SER A 20 6.72 -6.00 -5.16
C SER A 20 5.70 -6.43 -4.11
N LEU A 21 5.24 -7.67 -4.28
CA LEU A 21 4.27 -8.33 -3.42
C LEU A 21 4.87 -9.62 -2.88
N GLN A 22 4.63 -9.89 -1.60
CA GLN A 22 4.97 -11.16 -0.95
C GLN A 22 3.76 -11.67 -0.18
N GLY A 23 3.58 -12.99 -0.14
CA GLY A 23 2.43 -13.63 0.50
C GLY A 23 1.25 -13.79 -0.46
N ASP A 24 0.05 -13.98 0.10
CA ASP A 24 -1.14 -14.32 -0.67
C ASP A 24 -1.80 -13.06 -1.27
N TRP A 25 -1.40 -12.71 -2.49
CA TRP A 25 -1.99 -11.65 -3.32
C TRP A 25 -2.62 -12.23 -4.58
N LYS A 26 -3.80 -11.73 -4.96
CA LYS A 26 -4.46 -12.05 -6.23
C LYS A 26 -4.73 -10.76 -7.01
N LYS A 27 -4.41 -10.77 -8.30
CA LYS A 27 -4.84 -9.74 -9.26
C LYS A 27 -6.26 -10.07 -9.69
N GLY A 28 -7.18 -9.10 -9.66
CA GLY A 28 -8.50 -9.30 -10.27
C GLY A 28 -9.70 -9.60 -9.36
N GLY A 29 -9.75 -9.05 -8.14
CA GLY A 29 -11.01 -8.87 -7.40
C GLY A 29 -11.28 -9.76 -6.19
N ILE A 30 -12.29 -9.31 -5.43
CA ILE A 30 -12.86 -9.94 -4.23
C ILE A 30 -13.41 -11.32 -4.60
N GLU A 31 -13.23 -12.32 -3.72
CA GLU A 31 -13.69 -13.68 -4.00
C GLU A 31 -15.19 -13.71 -4.36
N GLY A 32 -15.51 -14.16 -5.57
CA GLY A 32 -16.88 -14.28 -6.07
C GLY A 32 -17.22 -13.44 -7.30
N GLU A 33 -16.37 -12.49 -7.69
CA GLU A 33 -16.58 -11.68 -8.90
C GLU A 33 -15.54 -11.97 -9.99
N SER A 34 -15.97 -11.93 -11.26
CA SER A 34 -15.14 -12.35 -12.40
C SER A 34 -13.90 -11.48 -12.56
N THR A 35 -12.76 -12.14 -12.75
CA THR A 35 -11.44 -11.55 -13.03
C THR A 35 -11.46 -10.57 -14.20
N LEU A 36 -11.55 -9.28 -13.91
CA LEU A 36 -11.21 -8.23 -14.85
C LEU A 36 -9.73 -7.88 -14.63
N TRP A 37 -8.95 -7.95 -15.71
CA TRP A 37 -7.49 -7.77 -15.75
C TRP A 37 -6.99 -6.36 -15.35
N TRP A 38 -7.90 -5.49 -14.92
CA TRP A 38 -7.74 -4.05 -14.67
C TRP A 38 -8.07 -3.67 -13.21
N TRP A 39 -8.13 -4.66 -12.32
CA TRP A 39 -8.55 -4.46 -10.93
C TRP A 39 -7.35 -4.47 -9.98
N PRO A 40 -7.46 -3.80 -8.82
CA PRO A 40 -6.44 -3.74 -7.78
C PRO A 40 -5.94 -5.13 -7.35
N TYR A 41 -4.71 -5.19 -6.85
CA TYR A 41 -4.20 -6.35 -6.14
C TYR A 41 -4.92 -6.47 -4.81
N LEU A 42 -5.60 -7.59 -4.61
CA LEU A 42 -6.24 -7.94 -3.34
C LEU A 42 -5.31 -8.86 -2.56
N ASN A 43 -5.04 -8.50 -1.32
CA ASN A 43 -4.53 -9.45 -0.35
C ASN A 43 -5.68 -10.37 0.09
N THR A 44 -5.59 -11.67 -0.23
CA THR A 44 -6.69 -12.63 -0.02
C THR A 44 -6.57 -13.41 1.29
N THR A 45 -5.75 -12.95 2.23
CA THR A 45 -5.76 -13.54 3.58
C THR A 45 -7.00 -13.10 4.31
N TRP A 46 -8.06 -13.90 4.16
CA TRP A 46 -9.34 -13.62 4.80
C TRP A 46 -9.40 -14.04 6.26
N ASP A 47 -8.62 -15.02 6.72
CA ASP A 47 -8.65 -15.42 8.13
C ASP A 47 -7.37 -16.13 8.64
N SER A 48 -6.16 -15.65 8.30
CA SER A 48 -4.93 -16.34 8.71
C SER A 48 -3.80 -15.42 9.14
N VAL A 49 -3.34 -15.61 10.37
CA VAL A 49 -2.11 -15.00 10.92
C VAL A 49 -0.83 -15.59 10.31
N ASP A 50 -0.91 -16.73 9.64
CA ASP A 50 0.25 -17.44 9.08
C ASP A 50 0.52 -17.09 7.61
N ARG A 51 -0.40 -16.39 6.93
CA ARG A 51 -0.39 -16.19 5.47
C ARG A 51 -0.28 -14.72 5.05
N LEU A 52 0.04 -13.84 6.00
CA LEU A 52 -0.01 -12.39 5.86
C LEU A 52 0.73 -11.89 4.61
N GLY A 53 0.16 -10.88 3.97
CA GLY A 53 0.79 -10.23 2.81
C GLY A 53 1.79 -9.16 3.23
N ASN A 54 2.79 -8.92 2.40
CA ASN A 54 3.62 -7.72 2.45
C ASN A 54 3.63 -7.07 1.07
N PHE A 55 3.82 -5.75 1.03
CA PHE A 55 4.16 -5.05 -0.21
C PHE A 55 5.33 -4.12 0.00
N THR A 56 6.05 -3.82 -1.07
CA THR A 56 7.08 -2.79 -1.10
C THR A 56 6.88 -1.90 -2.33
N LEU A 57 7.00 -0.59 -2.13
CA LEU A 57 6.97 0.44 -3.17
C LEU A 57 8.26 1.27 -3.08
N THR A 58 8.97 1.45 -4.18
CA THR A 58 10.04 2.44 -4.30
C THR A 58 9.57 3.61 -5.14
N PHE A 59 9.93 4.83 -4.76
CA PHE A 59 9.57 6.05 -5.49
C PHE A 59 10.64 7.13 -5.32
N GLU A 60 10.65 8.11 -6.21
CA GLU A 60 11.46 9.32 -6.09
C GLU A 60 10.53 10.55 -6.00
N GLY A 61 10.64 11.34 -4.93
CA GLY A 61 9.75 12.47 -4.70
C GLY A 61 9.73 12.98 -3.26
N PHE A 62 8.72 13.78 -2.92
CA PHE A 62 8.50 14.38 -1.60
C PHE A 62 7.51 13.61 -0.73
N ASP A 63 6.53 12.96 -1.34
CA ASP A 63 5.54 12.14 -0.62
C ASP A 63 4.87 11.12 -1.53
N ALA A 64 4.28 10.10 -0.91
CA ALA A 64 3.50 9.07 -1.59
C ALA A 64 2.15 8.87 -0.90
N THR A 65 1.10 8.71 -1.71
CA THR A 65 -0.26 8.39 -1.26
C THR A 65 -0.72 7.09 -1.89
N ILE A 66 -1.06 6.10 -1.06
CA ILE A 66 -1.54 4.79 -1.50
C ILE A 66 -3.05 4.83 -1.66
N VAL A 67 -3.53 4.41 -2.83
CA VAL A 67 -4.94 4.39 -3.19
C VAL A 67 -5.41 2.96 -3.43
N GLY A 68 -6.60 2.66 -2.89
CA GLY A 68 -7.27 1.37 -3.03
C GLY A 68 -8.23 1.15 -1.87
N GLY A 69 -8.41 -0.09 -1.44
CA GLY A 69 -9.20 -0.43 -0.26
C GLY A 69 -8.29 -0.55 0.95
N GLY A 70 -8.47 0.35 1.92
CA GLY A 70 -7.78 0.27 3.20
C GLY A 70 -8.19 -0.98 3.98
N PRO A 71 -7.40 -1.38 4.97
CA PRO A 71 -7.64 -2.63 5.67
C PRO A 71 -8.94 -2.56 6.51
N LEU A 72 -9.70 -3.67 6.56
CA LEU A 72 -11.05 -3.76 7.14
C LEU A 72 -11.06 -4.42 8.52
N PRO A 73 -11.93 -4.00 9.47
CA PRO A 73 -12.16 -4.75 10.70
C PRO A 73 -12.79 -6.13 10.42
N PRO A 74 -12.59 -7.13 11.32
CA PRO A 74 -12.05 -7.02 12.67
C PRO A 74 -10.56 -7.36 12.77
N TYR A 75 -9.74 -6.38 13.18
CA TYR A 75 -8.30 -6.54 13.43
C TYR A 75 -7.96 -7.26 14.72
N SER A 76 -8.96 -7.53 15.59
CA SER A 76 -8.73 -8.00 16.96
C SER A 76 -8.01 -9.34 17.07
N THR A 77 -7.74 -10.03 15.96
CA THR A 77 -7.03 -11.31 15.88
C THR A 77 -5.71 -11.26 15.09
N TYR A 78 -5.32 -10.11 14.53
CA TYR A 78 -4.13 -10.00 13.65
C TYR A 78 -3.08 -9.05 14.24
N PRO A 79 -1.78 -9.29 14.00
CA PRO A 79 -0.76 -8.30 14.34
C PRO A 79 -1.05 -6.99 13.58
N ASP A 80 -0.86 -5.86 14.25
CA ASP A 80 -1.07 -4.54 13.64
C ASP A 80 -0.26 -4.44 12.34
N SER A 81 -0.93 -4.05 11.25
CA SER A 81 -0.23 -3.77 10.01
C SER A 81 0.64 -2.51 10.20
N ILE A 82 1.89 -2.58 9.76
CA ILE A 82 2.86 -1.49 9.95
C ILE A 82 3.38 -1.09 8.57
N ILE A 83 3.40 0.21 8.30
CA ILE A 83 4.14 0.78 7.17
C ILE A 83 5.44 1.38 7.70
N THR A 84 6.56 0.95 7.12
CA THR A 84 7.89 1.48 7.37
C THR A 84 8.40 2.22 6.13
N ILE A 85 8.83 3.46 6.33
CA ILE A 85 9.50 4.30 5.33
C ILE A 85 11.01 4.15 5.52
N ASP A 86 11.71 3.91 4.43
CA ASP A 86 13.15 3.69 4.35
C ASP A 86 13.66 2.69 5.38
N PRO A 87 13.16 1.43 5.38
CA PRO A 87 13.44 0.44 6.43
C PRO A 87 14.92 0.08 6.63
N ASP A 88 15.79 0.36 5.65
CA ASP A 88 17.23 0.14 5.75
C ASP A 88 18.00 1.37 6.28
N ALA A 89 17.33 2.51 6.46
CA ALA A 89 17.92 3.74 6.95
C ALA A 89 17.98 3.78 8.48
N SER A 90 18.94 4.52 9.03
CA SER A 90 19.09 4.68 10.49
C SER A 90 17.93 5.42 11.15
N ASP A 91 17.18 6.17 10.36
CA ASP A 91 16.05 7.01 10.73
C ASP A 91 14.72 6.51 10.13
N ALA A 92 14.64 5.21 9.81
CA ALA A 92 13.43 4.57 9.31
C ALA A 92 12.20 4.92 10.16
N LEU A 93 11.11 5.32 9.50
CA LEU A 93 9.87 5.71 10.16
C LEU A 93 8.83 4.60 10.07
N SER A 94 8.39 4.05 11.20
CA SER A 94 7.32 3.05 11.24
C SER A 94 6.02 3.62 11.79
N VAL A 95 4.92 3.40 11.07
CA VAL A 95 3.59 3.91 11.39
C VAL A 95 2.59 2.75 11.41
N PRO A 96 1.82 2.56 12.51
CA PRO A 96 0.74 1.59 12.51
C PRO A 96 -0.38 2.04 11.56
N VAL A 97 -0.91 1.11 10.78
CA VAL A 97 -2.05 1.37 9.90
C VAL A 97 -3.33 1.12 10.66
N ILE A 98 -4.15 2.17 10.76
CA ILE A 98 -5.39 2.12 11.52
C ILE A 98 -6.56 1.78 10.60
N ALA A 99 -7.29 0.75 11.00
CA ALA A 99 -8.59 0.36 10.49
C ALA A 99 -9.59 1.50 10.38
N SER A 100 -10.30 1.61 9.25
CA SER A 100 -11.57 2.34 9.24
C SER A 100 -12.72 1.39 9.55
N ASN A 101 -13.56 1.73 10.53
CA ASN A 101 -14.80 1.00 10.83
C ASN A 101 -15.92 1.27 9.80
N ASP A 102 -15.72 2.22 8.90
CA ASP A 102 -16.66 2.59 7.85
C ASP A 102 -15.88 2.94 6.58
N PRO A 103 -15.46 1.94 5.79
CA PRO A 103 -14.63 2.19 4.63
C PRO A 103 -15.52 2.34 3.39
N PRO A 104 -15.44 3.48 2.68
CA PRO A 104 -15.75 3.49 1.27
C PRO A 104 -14.76 2.52 0.60
N TYR A 105 -15.30 1.49 -0.05
CA TYR A 105 -14.51 0.63 -0.92
C TYR A 105 -13.84 1.55 -1.95
N TYR A 106 -12.51 1.72 -1.88
CA TYR A 106 -11.68 2.49 -2.82
C TYR A 106 -11.46 4.00 -2.50
N LEU A 107 -10.49 4.32 -1.64
CA LEU A 107 -10.02 5.69 -1.33
C LEU A 107 -8.50 5.73 -1.06
N PRO A 108 -7.89 6.93 -1.04
CA PRO A 108 -6.59 7.12 -0.41
C PRO A 108 -6.68 6.72 1.06
N TRP A 109 -5.91 5.70 1.47
CA TRP A 109 -5.98 5.17 2.84
C TRP A 109 -4.66 5.30 3.60
N TYR A 110 -3.56 5.62 2.92
CA TYR A 110 -2.30 5.99 3.55
C TYR A 110 -1.60 7.09 2.76
N LYS A 111 -1.01 8.04 3.47
CA LYS A 111 -0.13 9.07 2.92
C LYS A 111 1.11 9.18 3.81
N THR A 112 2.29 9.21 3.21
CA THR A 112 3.54 9.44 3.93
C THR A 112 3.54 10.85 4.54
N PRO A 113 4.25 11.10 5.66
CA PRO A 113 4.60 12.46 6.01
C PRO A 113 5.43 13.11 4.88
N PRO A 114 5.56 14.44 4.87
CA PRO A 114 6.49 15.12 3.97
C PRO A 114 7.92 14.62 4.16
N LEU A 115 8.59 14.26 3.07
CA LEU A 115 9.97 13.79 3.03
C LEU A 115 10.85 14.84 2.32
N ALA A 116 12.17 14.71 2.46
CA ALA A 116 13.09 15.42 1.59
C ALA A 116 13.02 14.84 0.18
N TYR A 117 13.21 15.66 -0.86
CA TYR A 117 13.25 15.12 -2.23
C TYR A 117 14.34 14.06 -2.37
N GLY A 118 13.96 12.87 -2.83
CA GLY A 118 14.91 11.80 -3.13
C GLY A 118 14.23 10.46 -3.33
N ALA A 119 15.05 9.41 -3.41
CA ALA A 119 14.60 8.04 -3.52
C ALA A 119 14.20 7.49 -2.14
N HIS A 120 13.00 6.90 -2.09
CA HIS A 120 12.40 6.35 -0.88
C HIS A 120 11.85 4.94 -1.12
N ARG A 121 11.75 4.16 -0.04
CA ARG A 121 11.14 2.83 -0.02
C ARG A 121 10.08 2.72 1.06
N LEU A 122 8.85 2.45 0.68
CA LEU A 122 7.77 2.04 1.59
C LEU A 122 7.71 0.52 1.67
N GLN A 123 7.66 0.00 2.87
CA GLN A 123 7.41 -1.41 3.14
C GLN A 123 6.22 -1.54 4.07
N MET A 124 5.19 -2.27 3.67
CA MET A 124 4.10 -2.65 4.57
C MET A 124 4.20 -4.12 4.94
N THR A 125 4.15 -4.39 6.23
CA THR A 125 4.13 -5.76 6.77
C THR A 125 2.78 -6.08 7.39
N HIS A 126 2.43 -7.38 7.40
CA HIS A 126 1.19 -7.88 8.01
C HIS A 126 -0.07 -7.31 7.34
N CYS A 127 -0.07 -7.23 6.00
CA CYS A 127 -1.24 -6.81 5.22
C CYS A 127 -2.35 -7.86 5.36
N VAL A 128 -3.54 -7.40 5.73
CA VAL A 128 -4.76 -8.19 5.83
C VAL A 128 -5.89 -7.42 5.16
N GLN A 129 -6.58 -8.05 4.21
CA GLN A 129 -7.77 -7.48 3.56
C GLN A 129 -7.52 -6.10 2.92
N ILE A 130 -6.34 -5.91 2.30
CA ILE A 130 -5.96 -4.68 1.60
C ILE A 130 -6.17 -4.85 0.10
N LEU A 131 -6.66 -3.79 -0.54
CA LEU A 131 -6.68 -3.62 -1.99
C LEU A 131 -5.69 -2.52 -2.37
N LEU A 132 -4.74 -2.83 -3.26
CA LEU A 132 -3.74 -1.89 -3.79
C LEU A 132 -3.98 -1.66 -5.29
N ASP A 133 -4.12 -0.40 -5.71
CA ASP A 133 -4.31 -0.06 -7.13
C ASP A 133 -3.19 0.81 -7.69
N TYR A 134 -2.95 1.96 -7.07
CA TYR A 134 -1.90 2.88 -7.49
C TYR A 134 -1.39 3.71 -6.32
N ALA A 135 -0.21 4.30 -6.51
CA ALA A 135 0.35 5.32 -5.66
C ALA A 135 0.45 6.65 -6.40
N LEU A 136 0.05 7.74 -5.75
CA LEU A 136 0.30 9.10 -6.21
C LEU A 136 1.56 9.61 -5.55
N ILE A 137 2.52 10.07 -6.34
CA ILE A 137 3.81 10.59 -5.90
C ILE A 137 3.86 12.08 -6.20
N THR A 138 4.20 12.88 -5.21
CA THR A 138 4.53 14.29 -5.40
C THR A 138 6.02 14.42 -5.69
N VAL A 139 6.39 15.11 -6.78
CA VAL A 139 7.76 15.24 -7.30
C VAL A 139 8.17 16.71 -7.37
#